data_AF-A0A8H3ZCF9-F1
#
_entry.id   AF-A0A8H3ZCF9-F1
#
_cell.length_a   1.000
_cell.length_b   1.000
_cell.length_c   1.000
_cell.angle_alpha   90.00
_cell.angle_beta   90.00
_cell.angle_gamma   90.00
#
_symmetry.space_group_name_H-M   'P 1'
#
loop_
_entity.id
_entity.type
_entity.pdbx_description
1 polymer ?
#
loop_
_entity_poly.entity_id
_entity_poly.type
_entity_poly.pdbx_seq_one_letter_code
_entity_poly.pdbx_strand_id
1 'polypeptide(L)'
;MALSIRLTFLRWRPAIFWTVVGLVLLEFPLTVAALALFGIADGNTYRTKLWKDGSLNGFNSSPTAALYAAANHQKYTTPLIWSNFMTQFNLVITVLCMFVMLVKALLLYLHTLYPFLSLAAHGLEVGLWAYSVYGQQTPDMSDPANPQPGPAWYITKSCTVAFKKSNVGFCMQAKACFYVACAMLALFAIQFLIALQALLFGPEPGNTDDEIDSVYTSSKMNTPISPDREWEMVQIPPTPGTMGGMKTPATPRTRAFNELEGGGEMATTGGWNLKRDDVPWAGRNSGGRYSSVKKGGESV
;
A
#
# COMPACT_ATOMS: atom_id res chain seq x y z
N MET A 1 15.48 20.82 14.01
CA MET A 1 14.35 20.45 13.13
C MET A 1 13.59 19.33 13.82
N ALA A 2 12.40 19.61 14.35
CA ALA A 2 11.56 18.57 14.93
C ALA A 2 10.94 17.77 13.79
N LEU A 3 11.32 16.50 13.68
CA LEU A 3 10.78 15.56 12.70
C LEU A 3 9.37 15.17 13.19
N SER A 4 8.37 15.97 12.83
CA SER A 4 6.98 15.68 13.18
C SER A 4 6.50 14.48 12.36
N ILE A 5 6.52 13.29 12.96
CA ILE A 5 5.89 12.09 12.38
C ILE A 5 4.38 12.34 12.35
N ARG A 6 3.89 12.84 11.22
CA ARG A 6 2.46 13.03 11.00
C ARG A 6 1.89 11.67 10.55
N LEU A 7 1.13 11.02 11.43
CA LEU A 7 0.29 9.87 11.08
C LEU A 7 -0.88 10.37 10.24
N THR A 8 -0.60 10.70 8.99
CA THR A 8 -1.58 11.26 8.07
C THR A 8 -1.94 10.24 7.00
N PHE A 9 -3.22 10.15 6.66
CA PHE A 9 -3.77 9.39 5.53
C PHE A 9 -3.41 10.02 4.18
N LEU A 10 -2.21 10.62 4.06
CA LEU A 10 -1.73 11.23 2.84
C LEU A 10 -1.51 10.15 1.79
N ARG A 11 -2.02 10.40 0.59
CA ARG A 11 -1.90 9.53 -0.55
C ARG A 11 -0.47 9.58 -1.11
N TRP A 12 -0.04 8.51 -1.78
CA TRP A 12 1.28 8.47 -2.41
C TRP A 12 1.43 9.56 -3.46
N ARG A 13 2.64 10.15 -3.56
CA ARG A 13 3.00 10.97 -4.72
C ARG A 13 2.92 10.09 -5.99
N PRO A 14 2.39 10.58 -7.11
CA PRO A 14 2.13 9.76 -8.30
C PRO A 14 3.39 9.06 -8.83
N ALA A 15 4.55 9.73 -8.81
CA ALA A 15 5.82 9.13 -9.21
C ALA A 15 6.24 7.95 -8.33
N ILE A 16 6.07 8.07 -7.00
CA ILE A 16 6.43 7.02 -6.03
C ILE A 16 5.43 5.87 -6.11
N PHE A 17 4.14 6.17 -6.34
CA PHE A 17 3.09 5.16 -6.49
C PHE A 17 3.45 4.14 -7.59
N TRP A 18 3.89 4.59 -8.76
CA TRP A 18 4.31 3.68 -9.84
C TRP A 18 5.55 2.84 -9.48
N THR A 19 6.49 3.41 -8.72
CA THR A 19 7.64 2.66 -8.18
C THR A 19 7.18 1.54 -7.24
N VAL A 20 6.24 1.83 -6.32
CA VAL A 20 5.68 0.84 -5.40
C VAL A 20 4.95 -0.27 -6.16
N VAL A 21 4.15 0.08 -7.17
CA VAL A 21 3.51 -0.90 -8.05
C VAL A 21 4.54 -1.80 -8.74
N GLY A 22 5.61 -1.23 -9.29
CA GLY A 22 6.69 -2.00 -9.92
C GLY A 22 7.39 -2.96 -8.95
N LEU A 23 7.63 -2.53 -7.70
CA LEU A 23 8.26 -3.38 -6.68
C LEU A 23 7.36 -4.54 -6.23
N VAL A 24 6.05 -4.31 -6.10
CA VAL A 24 5.08 -5.38 -5.78
C VAL A 24 4.94 -6.36 -6.95
N LEU A 25 5.03 -5.90 -8.20
CA LEU A 25 5.07 -6.81 -9.36
C LEU A 25 6.35 -7.67 -9.38
N LEU A 26 7.47 -7.11 -8.94
CA LEU A 26 8.74 -7.84 -8.82
C LEU A 26 8.75 -8.82 -7.62
N GLU A 27 8.00 -8.52 -6.57
CA GLU A 27 7.81 -9.38 -5.39
C GLU A 27 7.11 -10.70 -5.74
N PHE A 28 6.19 -10.70 -6.70
CA PHE A 28 5.43 -11.87 -7.11
C PHE A 28 6.30 -13.08 -7.54
N PRO A 29 7.17 -12.97 -8.56
CA PRO A 29 8.00 -14.10 -8.98
C PRO A 29 8.95 -14.60 -7.89
N LEU A 30 9.47 -13.71 -7.04
CA LEU A 30 10.33 -14.11 -5.92
C LEU A 30 9.55 -14.87 -4.84
N THR A 31 8.32 -14.46 -4.56
CA THR A 31 7.44 -15.16 -3.61
C THR A 31 7.07 -16.55 -4.13
N VAL A 32 6.76 -16.69 -5.41
CA VAL A 32 6.50 -17.98 -6.06
C VAL A 32 7.73 -18.89 -6.00
N ALA A 33 8.92 -18.36 -6.30
CA ALA A 33 10.17 -19.11 -6.19
C ALA A 33 10.44 -19.56 -4.74
N ALA A 34 10.21 -18.69 -3.76
CA ALA A 34 10.35 -19.02 -2.35
C ALA A 34 9.38 -20.14 -1.93
N LEU A 35 8.10 -20.02 -2.27
CA LEU A 35 7.09 -21.05 -1.99
C LEU A 35 7.46 -22.41 -2.58
N ALA A 36 7.93 -22.45 -3.83
CA ALA A 36 8.35 -23.69 -4.46
C ALA A 36 9.56 -24.31 -3.74
N LEU A 37 10.58 -23.50 -3.46
CA LEU A 37 11.82 -23.98 -2.84
C LEU A 37 11.63 -24.45 -1.39
N PHE A 38 10.92 -23.66 -0.57
CA PHE A 38 10.64 -23.98 0.83
C PHE A 38 9.52 -25.02 0.98
N GLY A 39 8.58 -25.08 0.04
CA GLY A 39 7.55 -26.13 0.01
C GLY A 39 8.13 -27.51 -0.28
N ILE A 40 9.05 -27.63 -1.25
CA ILE A 40 9.76 -28.91 -1.51
C ILE A 40 10.67 -29.30 -0.32
N ALA A 41 11.14 -28.33 0.44
CA ALA A 41 11.96 -28.54 1.64
C ALA A 41 11.17 -29.10 2.83
N ASP A 42 9.85 -29.08 2.78
CA ASP A 42 8.99 -29.53 3.86
C ASP A 42 9.20 -31.02 4.16
N GLY A 43 8.94 -31.42 5.41
CA GLY A 43 9.18 -32.79 5.86
C GLY A 43 10.65 -33.19 5.94
N ASN A 44 11.58 -32.23 5.97
CA ASN A 44 13.01 -32.47 6.16
C ASN A 44 13.63 -33.32 5.03
N THR A 45 13.19 -33.10 3.79
CA THR A 45 13.61 -33.82 2.59
C THR A 45 15.11 -33.77 2.33
N TYR A 46 15.76 -32.64 2.61
CA TYR A 46 17.20 -32.47 2.39
C TYR A 46 18.02 -32.03 3.61
N ARG A 47 17.45 -31.31 4.59
CA ARG A 47 18.24 -30.71 5.68
C ARG A 47 19.01 -31.75 6.49
N THR A 48 18.38 -32.82 6.98
CA THR A 48 19.10 -33.89 7.68
C THR A 48 20.06 -34.65 6.77
N LYS A 49 19.79 -34.75 5.47
CA LYS A 49 20.72 -35.36 4.50
C LYS A 49 21.98 -34.51 4.35
N LEU A 50 21.84 -33.19 4.19
CA LEU A 50 22.96 -32.25 4.10
C LEU A 50 23.70 -32.12 5.43
N TRP A 51 23.00 -32.23 6.56
CA TRP A 51 23.62 -32.28 7.88
C TRP A 51 24.52 -33.53 8.00
N LYS A 52 23.98 -34.70 7.65
CA LYS A 52 24.73 -35.97 7.63
C LYS A 52 25.91 -35.92 6.66
N ASP A 53 25.71 -35.35 5.48
CA ASP A 53 26.74 -35.26 4.44
C ASP A 53 27.91 -34.36 4.87
N GLY A 54 27.61 -33.23 5.52
CA GLY A 54 28.63 -32.39 6.13
C GLY A 54 29.39 -33.12 7.24
N SER A 55 28.69 -33.89 8.08
CA SER A 55 29.29 -34.62 9.20
C SER A 55 30.25 -35.69 8.71
N LEU A 56 29.90 -36.40 7.64
CA LEU A 56 30.78 -37.40 7.01
C LEU A 56 32.04 -36.78 6.39
N ASN A 57 31.98 -35.51 6.01
CA ASN A 57 33.13 -34.73 5.54
C ASN A 57 33.86 -33.98 6.67
N GLY A 58 33.40 -34.08 7.93
CA GLY A 58 33.97 -33.34 9.06
C GLY A 58 33.72 -31.83 9.02
N PHE A 59 32.67 -31.36 8.33
CA PHE A 59 32.38 -29.92 8.22
C PHE A 59 31.47 -29.36 9.31
N ASN A 60 30.71 -30.22 9.98
CA ASN A 60 29.76 -29.86 11.01
C ASN A 60 29.48 -31.05 11.92
N SER A 61 28.66 -30.81 12.95
CA SER A 61 28.21 -31.84 13.88
C SER A 61 27.42 -32.96 13.19
N SER A 62 27.23 -34.08 13.89
CA SER A 62 26.45 -35.20 13.36
C SER A 62 24.97 -35.14 13.75
N PRO A 63 24.02 -35.44 12.84
CA PRO A 63 22.61 -35.59 13.21
C PRO A 63 22.35 -36.72 14.22
N THR A 64 23.26 -37.70 14.32
CA THR A 64 23.15 -38.79 15.31
C THR A 64 23.59 -38.37 16.71
N ALA A 65 24.23 -37.20 16.89
CA ALA A 65 24.64 -36.70 18.19
C ALA A 65 23.45 -36.50 19.13
N ALA A 66 22.31 -36.05 18.61
CA ALA A 66 21.07 -35.94 19.39
C ALA A 66 20.59 -37.30 19.93
N LEU A 67 20.64 -38.34 19.09
CA LEU A 67 20.24 -39.70 19.48
C LEU A 67 21.22 -40.30 20.49
N TYR A 68 22.52 -40.08 20.27
CA TYR A 68 23.57 -40.53 21.18
C TYR A 68 23.44 -39.86 22.56
N ALA A 69 23.22 -38.55 22.59
CA ALA A 69 22.99 -37.83 23.83
C ALA A 69 21.72 -38.30 24.55
N ALA A 70 20.62 -38.51 23.81
CA ALA A 70 19.38 -39.05 24.37
C ALA A 70 19.58 -40.45 24.99
N ALA A 71 20.33 -41.33 24.32
CA ALA A 71 20.64 -42.68 24.82
C ALA A 71 21.54 -42.66 26.07
N ASN A 72 22.40 -41.65 26.21
CA ASN A 72 23.29 -41.47 27.37
C ASN A 72 22.73 -40.52 28.44
N HIS A 73 21.44 -40.15 28.37
CA HIS A 73 20.81 -39.19 29.27
C HIS A 73 21.54 -37.83 29.37
N GLN A 74 22.20 -37.41 28.29
CA GLN A 74 22.89 -36.13 28.19
C GLN A 74 22.00 -35.08 27.52
N LYS A 75 22.12 -33.83 27.95
CA LYS A 75 21.43 -32.71 27.32
C LYS A 75 22.12 -32.36 26.00
N TYR A 76 21.36 -32.38 24.91
CA TYR A 76 21.82 -31.93 23.59
C TYR A 76 20.84 -30.93 23.01
N THR A 77 21.35 -29.88 22.39
CA THR A 77 20.54 -28.86 21.72
C THR A 77 20.95 -28.82 20.25
N THR A 78 19.99 -29.12 19.38
CA THR A 78 20.21 -29.07 17.93
C THR A 78 20.50 -27.62 17.51
N PRO A 79 21.57 -27.37 16.75
CA PRO A 79 21.87 -26.05 16.21
C PRO A 79 20.69 -25.48 15.43
N LEU A 80 20.48 -24.16 15.51
CA LEU A 80 19.29 -23.50 14.94
C LEU A 80 19.14 -23.78 13.45
N ILE A 81 20.21 -23.70 12.67
CA ILE A 81 20.23 -24.01 11.23
C ILE A 81 19.75 -25.43 10.89
N TRP A 82 20.01 -26.40 11.77
CA TRP A 82 19.61 -27.79 11.62
C TRP A 82 18.34 -28.12 12.39
N SER A 83 17.64 -27.12 12.96
CA SER A 83 16.41 -27.29 13.75
C SER A 83 15.16 -27.34 12.87
N ASN A 84 14.14 -28.11 13.30
CA ASN A 84 12.92 -28.29 12.48
C ASN A 84 12.15 -26.96 12.44
N PHE A 85 12.24 -26.21 13.54
CA PHE A 85 11.75 -24.85 13.67
C PHE A 85 12.16 -23.95 12.51
N MET A 86 13.42 -23.95 12.06
CA MET A 86 13.83 -23.09 10.94
C MET A 86 13.19 -23.47 9.60
N THR A 87 13.00 -24.77 9.34
CA THR A 87 12.30 -25.22 8.12
C THR A 87 10.84 -24.78 8.15
N GLN A 88 10.15 -24.98 9.27
CA GLN A 88 8.75 -24.60 9.43
C GLN A 88 8.58 -23.08 9.43
N PHE A 89 9.47 -22.34 10.08
CA PHE A 89 9.48 -20.88 10.05
C PHE A 89 9.57 -20.35 8.62
N ASN A 90 10.53 -20.84 7.82
CA ASN A 90 10.68 -20.41 6.42
C ASN A 90 9.47 -20.74 5.55
N LEU A 91 8.83 -21.88 5.77
CA LEU A 91 7.59 -22.24 5.08
C LEU A 91 6.44 -21.30 5.50
N VAL A 92 6.25 -21.07 6.80
CA VAL A 92 5.15 -20.22 7.30
C VAL A 92 5.32 -18.78 6.84
N ILE A 93 6.52 -18.21 6.90
CA ILE A 93 6.74 -16.82 6.45
C ILE A 93 6.52 -16.67 4.95
N THR A 94 6.80 -17.69 4.14
CA THR A 94 6.59 -17.60 2.68
C THR A 94 5.11 -17.65 2.32
N VAL A 95 4.33 -18.48 3.02
CA VAL A 95 2.87 -18.48 2.92
C VAL A 95 2.27 -17.15 3.40
N LEU A 96 2.74 -16.64 4.54
CA LEU A 96 2.31 -15.33 5.06
C LEU A 96 2.65 -14.21 4.07
N CYS A 97 3.85 -14.21 3.51
CA CYS A 97 4.31 -13.24 2.52
C CYS A 97 3.40 -13.24 1.27
N MET A 98 3.01 -14.42 0.78
CA MET A 98 2.07 -14.53 -0.32
C MET A 98 0.71 -13.91 0.02
N PHE A 99 0.18 -14.17 1.22
CA PHE A 99 -1.08 -13.58 1.65
C PHE A 99 -0.99 -12.05 1.78
N VAL A 100 0.08 -11.54 2.41
CA VAL A 100 0.31 -10.10 2.56
C VAL A 100 0.46 -9.42 1.20
N MET A 101 1.16 -10.05 0.26
CA MET A 101 1.28 -9.57 -1.12
C MET A 101 -0.08 -9.48 -1.84
N LEU A 102 -0.96 -10.49 -1.68
CA LEU A 102 -2.32 -10.44 -2.25
C LEU A 102 -3.16 -9.30 -1.67
N VAL A 103 -3.08 -9.09 -0.35
CA VAL A 103 -3.75 -7.97 0.32
C VAL A 103 -3.18 -6.64 -0.17
N LYS A 104 -1.86 -6.52 -0.28
CA LYS A 104 -1.19 -5.33 -0.83
C LYS A 104 -1.64 -5.04 -2.27
N ALA A 105 -1.73 -6.06 -3.12
CA ALA A 105 -2.21 -5.91 -4.49
C ALA A 105 -3.66 -5.39 -4.54
N LEU A 106 -4.54 -5.91 -3.68
CA LEU A 106 -5.91 -5.40 -3.55
C LEU A 106 -5.95 -3.94 -3.07
N LEU A 107 -5.17 -3.60 -2.04
CA LEU A 107 -5.10 -2.23 -1.51
C LEU A 107 -4.49 -1.25 -2.52
N LEU A 108 -3.54 -1.69 -3.34
CA LEU A 108 -3.00 -0.91 -4.45
C LEU A 108 -4.04 -0.68 -5.54
N TYR A 109 -4.80 -1.72 -5.91
CA TYR A 109 -5.88 -1.63 -6.89
C TYR A 109 -6.97 -0.65 -6.45
N LEU A 110 -7.33 -0.68 -5.16
CA LEU A 110 -8.31 0.26 -4.58
C LEU A 110 -7.71 1.65 -4.29
N HIS A 111 -6.41 1.86 -4.54
CA HIS A 111 -5.68 3.08 -4.17
C HIS A 111 -5.76 3.44 -2.67
N THR A 112 -5.97 2.46 -1.80
CA THR A 112 -6.11 2.62 -0.33
C THR A 112 -4.88 2.19 0.46
N LEU A 113 -3.80 1.73 -0.20
CA LEU A 113 -2.54 1.45 0.47
C LEU A 113 -1.88 2.75 0.94
N TYR A 114 -2.16 3.19 2.17
CA TYR A 114 -1.51 4.37 2.73
C TYR A 114 -0.04 4.09 3.12
N PRO A 115 0.85 5.10 3.08
CA PRO A 115 2.28 4.94 3.43
C PRO A 115 2.53 4.35 4.81
N PHE A 116 1.72 4.68 5.83
CA PHE A 116 1.87 4.11 7.17
C PHE A 116 1.56 2.61 7.22
N LEU A 117 0.53 2.17 6.48
CA LEU A 117 0.13 0.77 6.39
C LEU A 117 1.18 -0.04 5.62
N SER A 118 1.70 0.54 4.54
CA SER A 118 2.84 -0.01 3.80
C SER A 118 4.09 -0.12 4.68
N LEU A 119 4.43 0.90 5.47
CA LEU A 119 5.56 0.84 6.41
C LEU A 119 5.41 -0.31 7.40
N ALA A 120 4.22 -0.46 8.01
CA ALA A 120 3.96 -1.53 8.98
C ALA A 120 4.07 -2.92 8.34
N ALA A 121 3.47 -3.11 7.15
CA ALA A 121 3.52 -4.37 6.41
C ALA A 121 4.96 -4.75 6.03
N HIS A 122 5.70 -3.83 5.41
CA HIS A 122 7.09 -4.08 5.01
C HIS A 122 8.02 -4.20 6.22
N GLY A 123 7.79 -3.47 7.30
CA GLY A 123 8.58 -3.60 8.52
C GLY A 123 8.46 -5.00 9.13
N LEU A 124 7.24 -5.57 9.13
CA LEU A 124 7.01 -6.94 9.54
C LEU A 124 7.69 -7.95 8.58
N GLU A 125 7.55 -7.76 7.26
CA GLU A 125 8.21 -8.60 6.25
C GLU A 125 9.75 -8.58 6.42
N VAL A 126 10.35 -7.39 6.58
CA VAL A 126 11.78 -7.23 6.83
C VAL A 126 12.21 -7.97 8.09
N GLY A 127 11.49 -7.81 9.21
CA GLY A 127 11.82 -8.49 10.47
C GLY A 127 11.80 -10.01 10.34
N LEU A 128 10.78 -10.56 9.67
CA LEU A 128 10.65 -12.00 9.46
C LEU A 128 11.74 -12.56 8.54
N TRP A 129 12.00 -11.90 7.41
CA TRP A 129 13.04 -12.33 6.46
C TRP A 129 14.45 -12.12 7.01
N ALA A 130 14.68 -11.09 7.83
CA ALA A 130 15.95 -10.91 8.53
C ALA A 130 16.22 -12.07 9.50
N TYR A 131 15.21 -12.50 10.25
CA TYR A 131 15.32 -13.66 11.12
C TYR A 131 15.54 -14.97 10.32
N SER A 132 14.90 -15.12 9.16
CA SER A 132 15.13 -16.24 8.25
C SER A 132 16.58 -16.33 7.77
N VAL A 133 17.14 -15.21 7.31
CA VAL A 133 18.53 -15.13 6.84
C VAL A 133 19.50 -15.39 7.99
N TYR A 134 19.26 -14.76 9.15
CA TYR A 134 20.05 -14.99 10.37
C TYR A 134 20.07 -16.48 10.76
N GLY A 135 18.90 -17.12 10.81
CA GLY A 135 18.77 -18.54 11.14
C GLY A 135 19.54 -19.47 10.20
N GLN A 136 19.54 -19.16 8.89
CA GLN A 136 20.27 -19.91 7.86
C GLN A 136 21.80 -19.67 7.88
N GLN A 137 22.28 -18.69 8.63
CA GLN A 137 23.71 -18.41 8.79
C GLN A 137 24.23 -18.73 10.19
N THR A 138 23.39 -19.28 11.07
CA THR A 138 23.81 -19.58 12.43
C THR A 138 24.93 -20.62 12.48
N PRO A 139 25.89 -20.46 13.41
CA PRO A 139 26.98 -21.40 13.59
C PRO A 139 26.50 -22.73 14.16
N ASP A 140 27.26 -23.78 13.89
CA ASP A 140 27.10 -25.08 14.52
C ASP A 140 28.34 -25.41 15.34
N MET A 141 28.24 -25.23 16.65
CA MET A 141 29.30 -25.49 17.64
C MET A 141 28.97 -26.67 18.54
N SER A 142 28.03 -27.52 18.13
CA SER A 142 27.53 -28.61 18.98
C SER A 142 28.50 -29.78 19.12
N ASP A 143 29.47 -29.90 18.20
CA ASP A 143 30.55 -30.87 18.24
C ASP A 143 31.92 -30.16 18.33
N PRO A 144 32.64 -30.26 19.47
CA PRO A 144 33.98 -29.68 19.62
C PRO A 144 35.02 -30.25 18.66
N ALA A 145 34.83 -31.46 18.13
CA ALA A 145 35.75 -32.08 17.19
C ALA A 145 35.57 -31.55 15.75
N ASN A 146 34.35 -31.11 15.40
CA ASN A 146 34.01 -30.59 14.08
C ASN A 146 33.25 -29.25 14.19
N PRO A 147 33.87 -28.20 14.75
CA PRO A 147 33.20 -26.92 14.94
C PRO A 147 33.00 -26.20 13.61
N GLN A 148 31.80 -25.64 13.43
CA GLN A 148 31.43 -24.80 12.29
C GLN A 148 31.09 -23.38 12.77
N PRO A 149 32.09 -22.49 12.96
CA PRO A 149 31.89 -21.13 13.46
C PRO A 149 31.14 -20.20 12.51
N GLY A 150 31.06 -20.56 11.23
CA GLY A 150 30.42 -19.77 10.19
C GLY A 150 29.10 -20.37 9.71
N PRO A 151 28.58 -19.83 8.59
CA PRO A 151 27.39 -20.36 7.93
C PRO A 151 27.56 -21.82 7.53
N ALA A 152 26.44 -22.52 7.32
CA ALA A 152 26.45 -23.90 6.85
C ALA A 152 27.41 -24.15 5.69
N TRP A 153 28.02 -25.32 5.69
CA TRP A 153 28.97 -25.73 4.67
C TRP A 153 28.42 -25.61 3.23
N TYR A 154 27.12 -25.84 3.00
CA TYR A 154 26.52 -25.74 1.67
C TYR A 154 26.44 -24.29 1.14
N ILE A 155 26.58 -23.30 2.04
CA ILE A 155 26.68 -21.88 1.69
C ILE A 155 28.14 -21.52 1.38
N THR A 156 29.06 -21.95 2.24
CA THR A 156 30.48 -21.55 2.19
C THR A 156 31.33 -22.34 1.20
N LYS A 157 30.90 -23.56 0.84
CA LYS A 157 31.62 -24.47 -0.06
C LYS A 157 30.85 -24.71 -1.36
N SER A 158 31.52 -25.29 -2.36
CA SER A 158 30.87 -25.76 -3.58
C SER A 158 30.10 -27.05 -3.32
N CYS A 159 28.96 -27.23 -3.99
CA CYS A 159 28.16 -28.45 -3.85
C CYS A 159 28.85 -29.71 -4.38
N THR A 160 29.95 -29.57 -5.13
CA THR A 160 30.79 -30.69 -5.59
C THR A 160 31.49 -31.42 -4.44
N VAL A 161 31.67 -30.77 -3.30
CA VAL A 161 32.30 -31.32 -2.07
C VAL A 161 31.33 -32.22 -1.29
N ALA A 162 30.09 -32.37 -1.75
CA ALA A 162 29.16 -33.33 -1.15
C ALA A 162 29.76 -34.75 -1.14
N PHE A 163 29.67 -35.40 0.02
CA PHE A 163 30.16 -36.76 0.25
C PHE A 163 29.40 -37.72 -0.67
N LYS A 164 28.06 -37.62 -0.64
CA LYS A 164 27.19 -38.35 -1.58
C LYS A 164 26.89 -37.48 -2.79
N LYS A 165 27.29 -37.93 -3.98
CA LYS A 165 27.00 -37.23 -5.23
C LYS A 165 25.51 -37.10 -5.54
N SER A 166 24.66 -37.99 -5.00
CA SER A 166 23.20 -37.86 -5.10
C SER A 166 22.64 -36.65 -4.32
N ASN A 167 23.38 -36.10 -3.36
CA ASN A 167 22.94 -34.94 -2.57
C ASN A 167 23.33 -33.59 -3.18
N VAL A 168 24.01 -33.57 -4.33
CA VAL A 168 24.44 -32.32 -4.99
C VAL A 168 23.23 -31.45 -5.35
N GLY A 169 22.15 -32.05 -5.87
CA GLY A 169 20.91 -31.32 -6.18
C GLY A 169 20.28 -30.67 -4.94
N PHE A 170 20.29 -31.39 -3.82
CA PHE A 170 19.82 -30.84 -2.54
C PHE A 170 20.68 -29.69 -2.03
N CYS A 171 22.00 -29.75 -2.21
CA CYS A 171 22.88 -28.64 -1.87
C CYS A 171 22.58 -27.41 -2.71
N MET A 172 22.41 -27.58 -4.03
CA MET A 172 22.07 -26.47 -4.94
C MET A 172 20.71 -25.85 -4.56
N GLN A 173 19.73 -26.67 -4.22
CA GLN A 173 18.43 -26.20 -3.76
C GLN A 173 18.53 -25.41 -2.45
N ALA A 174 19.21 -25.94 -1.43
CA ALA A 174 19.40 -25.24 -0.15
C ALA A 174 20.13 -23.90 -0.33
N LYS A 175 21.09 -23.84 -1.25
CA LYS A 175 21.81 -22.62 -1.60
C LYS A 175 20.90 -21.62 -2.32
N ALA A 176 20.04 -22.10 -3.23
CA ALA A 176 19.03 -21.27 -3.88
C ALA A 176 18.03 -20.68 -2.88
N CYS A 177 17.55 -21.48 -1.89
CA CYS A 177 16.68 -21.00 -0.81
C CYS A 177 17.32 -19.81 -0.07
N PHE A 178 18.60 -19.91 0.26
CA PHE A 178 19.34 -18.84 0.94
C PHE A 178 19.43 -17.58 0.09
N TYR A 179 19.76 -17.70 -1.21
CA TYR A 179 19.82 -16.54 -2.11
C TYR A 179 18.46 -15.87 -2.29
N VAL A 180 17.39 -16.65 -2.43
CA VAL A 180 16.03 -16.11 -2.50
C VAL A 180 15.66 -15.39 -1.21
N ALA A 181 16.02 -15.93 -0.04
CA ALA A 181 15.78 -15.26 1.23
C ALA A 181 16.48 -13.90 1.34
N CYS A 182 17.74 -13.82 0.91
CA CYS A 182 18.48 -12.55 0.85
C CYS A 182 17.85 -11.56 -0.14
N ALA A 183 17.41 -12.04 -1.31
CA ALA A 183 16.75 -11.19 -2.31
C ALA A 183 15.41 -10.64 -1.79
N MET A 184 14.62 -11.49 -1.13
CA MET A 184 13.37 -11.08 -0.48
C MET A 184 13.62 -10.04 0.61
N LEU A 185 14.60 -10.26 1.49
CA LEU A 185 14.98 -9.30 2.52
C LEU A 185 15.39 -7.95 1.91
N ALA A 186 16.22 -7.94 0.87
CA ALA A 186 16.65 -6.71 0.20
C ALA A 186 15.47 -5.97 -0.43
N LEU A 187 14.57 -6.69 -1.10
CA LEU A 187 13.37 -6.15 -1.71
C LEU A 187 12.45 -5.49 -0.67
N PHE A 188 12.17 -6.16 0.45
CA PHE A 188 11.35 -5.60 1.51
C PHE A 188 12.03 -4.44 2.23
N ALA A 189 13.35 -4.48 2.39
CA ALA A 189 14.10 -3.37 2.96
C ALA A 189 14.00 -2.12 2.07
N ILE A 190 14.10 -2.26 0.75
CA ILE A 190 13.91 -1.15 -0.20
C ILE A 190 12.48 -0.60 -0.08
N GLN A 191 11.47 -1.46 -0.08
CA GLN A 191 10.07 -1.03 0.06
C GLN A 191 9.82 -0.32 1.41
N PHE A 192 10.40 -0.83 2.50
CA PHE A 192 10.33 -0.22 3.82
C PHE A 192 10.97 1.18 3.84
N LEU A 193 12.15 1.34 3.23
CA LEU A 193 12.83 2.64 3.14
C LEU A 193 12.02 3.65 2.31
N ILE A 194 11.41 3.20 1.21
CA ILE A 194 10.53 4.06 0.39
C ILE A 194 9.29 4.49 1.19
N ALA A 195 8.66 3.57 1.92
CA ALA A 195 7.52 3.89 2.78
C ALA A 195 7.90 4.85 3.91
N LEU A 196 9.08 4.66 4.52
CA LEU A 196 9.61 5.55 5.54
C LEU A 196 9.87 6.94 4.97
N GLN A 197 10.51 7.03 3.81
CA GLN A 197 10.78 8.30 3.14
C GLN A 197 9.48 9.02 2.77
N ALA A 198 8.44 8.29 2.33
CA ALA A 198 7.13 8.86 2.03
C ALA A 198 6.42 9.43 3.27
N LEU A 199 6.63 8.86 4.46
CA LEU A 199 6.09 9.40 5.72
C LEU A 199 6.88 10.62 6.21
N LEU A 200 8.20 10.64 6.00
CA LEU A 200 9.06 11.74 6.44
C LEU A 200 8.99 12.97 5.54
N PHE A 201 8.84 12.77 4.23
CA PHE A 201 8.81 13.83 3.21
C PHE A 201 7.51 13.82 2.40
N GLY A 202 6.40 13.48 3.06
CA GLY A 202 5.08 13.44 2.46
C GLY A 202 4.61 14.82 1.99
N PRO A 203 3.68 14.88 1.01
CA PRO A 203 3.11 16.14 0.54
C PRO A 203 2.35 16.87 1.66
N GLU A 204 2.42 18.21 1.68
CA GLU A 204 1.64 19.03 2.61
C GLU A 204 0.14 18.79 2.42
N PRO A 205 -0.65 18.69 3.52
CA PRO A 205 -2.10 18.49 3.44
C PRO A 205 -2.75 19.66 2.70
N GLY A 206 -3.26 19.39 1.50
CA GLY A 206 -3.89 20.37 0.61
C GLY A 206 -3.42 20.31 -0.84
N ASN A 207 -2.29 19.65 -1.15
CA ASN A 207 -1.76 19.65 -2.53
C ASN A 207 -2.10 18.39 -3.35
N THR A 208 -2.56 17.29 -2.74
CA THR A 208 -2.75 16.01 -3.43
C THR A 208 -4.18 15.72 -3.87
N ASP A 209 -5.17 16.17 -3.10
CA ASP A 209 -6.58 15.92 -3.45
C ASP A 209 -6.99 16.78 -4.65
N ASP A 210 -6.52 18.04 -4.68
CA ASP A 210 -6.73 18.96 -5.80
C ASP A 210 -6.02 18.52 -7.09
N GLU A 211 -4.82 17.95 -7.01
CA GLU A 211 -4.03 17.55 -8.19
C GLU A 211 -4.58 16.28 -8.84
N ILE A 212 -5.05 15.30 -8.06
CA ILE A 212 -5.63 14.06 -8.59
C ILE A 212 -7.03 14.33 -9.16
N ASP A 213 -7.85 15.14 -8.50
CA ASP A 213 -9.12 15.59 -9.09
C ASP A 213 -8.85 16.37 -10.37
N SER A 214 -7.82 17.21 -10.45
CA SER A 214 -7.48 17.94 -11.67
C SER A 214 -7.10 17.01 -12.84
N VAL A 215 -6.33 15.94 -12.59
CA VAL A 215 -5.92 14.98 -13.64
C VAL A 215 -7.08 14.07 -14.05
N TYR A 216 -7.91 13.60 -13.10
CA TYR A 216 -9.10 12.81 -13.42
C TYR A 216 -10.14 13.65 -14.18
N THR A 217 -10.33 14.90 -13.76
CA THR A 217 -11.25 15.85 -14.42
C THR A 217 -10.74 16.22 -15.80
N SER A 218 -9.43 16.49 -15.97
CA SER A 218 -8.82 16.79 -17.27
C SER A 218 -8.87 15.60 -18.22
N SER A 219 -8.64 14.38 -17.73
CA SER A 219 -8.77 13.16 -18.54
C SER A 219 -10.21 12.89 -18.97
N LYS A 220 -11.20 13.19 -18.12
CA LYS A 220 -12.63 13.05 -18.46
C LYS A 220 -13.10 14.16 -19.42
N MET A 221 -12.42 15.31 -19.41
CA MET A 221 -12.71 16.46 -20.27
C MET A 221 -12.10 16.37 -21.67
N ASN A 222 -11.00 15.60 -21.82
CA ASN A 222 -10.30 15.42 -23.10
C ASN A 222 -10.78 14.24 -23.95
N THR A 223 -11.74 13.44 -23.47
CA THR A 223 -12.35 12.38 -24.29
C THR A 223 -13.41 12.96 -25.22
N PRO A 224 -13.33 12.75 -26.56
CA PRO A 224 -14.34 13.22 -27.48
C PRO A 224 -15.69 12.56 -27.15
N ILE A 225 -16.73 13.38 -27.09
CA ILE A 225 -18.10 12.98 -26.74
C ILE A 225 -18.59 11.97 -27.79
N SER A 226 -18.82 10.73 -27.36
CA SER A 226 -19.52 9.73 -28.15
C SER A 226 -21.03 9.76 -27.80
N PRO A 227 -21.93 9.62 -28.78
CA PRO A 227 -23.37 9.85 -28.61
C PRO A 227 -24.07 8.89 -27.63
N ASP A 228 -23.39 7.84 -27.19
CA ASP A 228 -23.84 6.87 -26.18
C ASP A 228 -23.75 7.38 -24.72
N ARG A 229 -23.10 8.53 -24.47
CA ARG A 229 -22.86 9.07 -23.11
C ARG A 229 -23.66 10.32 -22.73
N GLU A 230 -24.72 10.67 -23.47
CA GLU A 230 -25.50 11.90 -23.23
C GLU A 230 -26.18 11.98 -21.85
N TRP A 231 -26.33 10.87 -21.13
CA TRP A 231 -26.98 10.83 -19.82
C TRP A 231 -26.02 11.01 -18.63
N GLU A 232 -24.70 11.01 -18.85
CA GLU A 232 -23.75 11.35 -17.80
C GLU A 232 -23.68 12.89 -17.67
N MET A 233 -23.95 13.41 -16.47
CA MET A 233 -23.92 14.84 -16.15
C MET A 233 -22.63 15.51 -16.63
N VAL A 234 -22.71 16.15 -17.80
CA VAL A 234 -21.65 16.96 -18.38
C VAL A 234 -21.39 18.15 -17.45
N GLN A 235 -20.23 18.17 -16.80
CA GLN A 235 -19.78 19.35 -16.08
C GLN A 235 -19.49 20.44 -17.11
N ILE A 236 -20.27 21.52 -17.05
CA ILE A 236 -20.13 22.65 -17.95
C ILE A 236 -18.73 23.25 -17.75
N PRO A 237 -17.91 23.45 -18.80
CA PRO A 237 -16.61 24.11 -18.68
C PRO A 237 -16.76 25.45 -17.96
N PRO A 238 -15.78 25.87 -17.12
CA PRO A 238 -15.75 27.24 -16.62
C PRO A 238 -15.73 28.16 -17.84
N THR A 239 -16.82 28.91 -18.01
CA THR A 239 -16.98 29.82 -19.14
C THR A 239 -15.94 30.93 -19.02
N PRO A 240 -15.17 31.25 -20.08
CA PRO A 240 -14.24 32.36 -20.07
C PRO A 240 -15.05 33.67 -20.01
N GLY A 241 -15.27 34.19 -18.80
CA GLY A 241 -16.09 35.38 -18.64
C GLY A 241 -16.25 35.95 -17.23
N THR A 242 -15.64 35.38 -16.18
CA THR A 242 -15.80 35.88 -14.81
C THR A 242 -14.87 37.06 -14.46
N MET A 243 -14.81 38.05 -15.35
CA MET A 243 -14.34 39.41 -15.03
C MET A 243 -15.44 40.39 -15.40
N GLY A 244 -16.36 40.63 -14.45
CA GLY A 244 -17.31 41.74 -14.50
C GLY A 244 -18.69 41.41 -15.08
N GLY A 245 -19.71 41.41 -14.22
CA GLY A 245 -21.10 41.55 -14.65
C GLY A 245 -21.90 40.25 -14.62
N MET A 246 -22.67 40.10 -13.56
CA MET A 246 -23.62 39.03 -13.30
C MET A 246 -24.59 38.81 -14.48
N LYS A 247 -24.41 37.70 -15.22
CA LYS A 247 -25.46 37.09 -16.02
C LYS A 247 -25.60 35.63 -15.59
N THR A 248 -26.62 35.36 -14.78
CA THR A 248 -27.02 34.00 -14.40
C THR A 248 -27.26 33.14 -15.64
N PRO A 249 -26.85 31.86 -15.65
CA PRO A 249 -27.02 31.00 -16.81
C PRO A 249 -28.51 30.81 -17.11
N ALA A 250 -28.92 31.13 -18.35
CA ALA A 250 -30.28 30.93 -18.81
C ALA A 250 -30.53 29.43 -18.99
N THR A 251 -31.35 28.84 -18.13
CA THR A 251 -31.88 27.49 -18.34
C THR A 251 -32.92 27.51 -19.47
N PRO A 252 -33.20 26.38 -20.15
CA PRO A 252 -34.24 26.31 -21.18
C PRO A 252 -35.60 26.83 -20.70
N ARG A 253 -35.89 26.63 -19.41
CA ARG A 253 -37.09 27.16 -18.74
C ARG A 253 -37.14 28.70 -18.74
N THR A 254 -36.01 29.37 -18.64
CA THR A 254 -35.92 30.85 -18.60
C THR A 254 -36.06 31.46 -20.00
N ARG A 255 -35.70 30.74 -21.07
CA ARG A 255 -35.90 31.22 -22.45
C ARG A 255 -37.37 31.21 -22.87
N ALA A 256 -38.12 30.19 -22.47
CA ALA A 256 -39.55 30.10 -22.77
C ALA A 256 -40.37 31.26 -22.19
N PHE A 257 -40.03 31.75 -20.99
CA PHE A 257 -40.73 32.89 -20.39
C PHE A 257 -40.39 34.22 -21.07
N ASN A 258 -39.13 34.43 -21.47
CA ASN A 258 -38.74 35.64 -22.22
C ASN A 258 -39.38 35.70 -23.62
N GLU A 259 -39.64 34.56 -24.24
CA GLU A 259 -40.30 34.50 -25.55
C GLU A 259 -41.83 34.68 -25.44
N LEU A 260 -42.45 34.24 -24.34
CA LEU A 260 -43.88 34.40 -24.09
C LEU A 260 -44.27 35.78 -23.55
N GLU A 261 -43.35 36.51 -22.91
CA GLU A 261 -43.59 37.87 -22.39
C GLU A 261 -43.61 38.95 -23.50
N GLY A 262 -43.32 38.56 -24.74
CA GLY A 262 -43.33 39.45 -25.90
C GLY A 262 -42.09 40.32 -25.93
N GLY A 263 -41.26 40.15 -26.96
CA GLY A 263 -40.07 40.96 -27.19
C GLY A 263 -40.41 42.43 -27.36
N GLY A 264 -40.43 43.18 -26.26
CA GLY A 264 -40.36 44.62 -26.22
C GLY A 264 -38.90 45.03 -26.10
N GLU A 265 -38.38 45.65 -27.15
CA GLU A 265 -37.09 46.35 -27.13
C GLU A 265 -36.98 47.22 -25.87
N MET A 266 -36.13 46.83 -24.92
CA MET A 266 -35.60 47.79 -23.95
C MET A 266 -34.58 48.66 -24.69
N ALA A 267 -35.13 49.67 -25.37
CA ALA A 267 -34.38 50.82 -25.81
C ALA A 267 -33.66 51.42 -24.59
N THR A 268 -32.35 51.46 -24.73
CA THR A 268 -31.42 52.22 -23.90
C THR A 268 -31.81 53.70 -23.91
N THR A 269 -32.43 54.20 -22.86
CA THR A 269 -32.38 55.63 -22.51
C THR A 269 -32.52 55.79 -21.01
N GLY A 270 -31.52 56.47 -20.42
CA GLY A 270 -31.44 56.75 -19.00
C GLY A 270 -32.59 57.62 -18.50
N GLY A 271 -32.94 57.43 -17.24
CA GLY A 271 -33.95 58.23 -16.57
C GLY A 271 -34.34 57.61 -15.24
N TRP A 272 -33.53 57.84 -14.20
CA TRP A 272 -33.99 57.69 -12.83
C TRP A 272 -35.12 58.69 -12.61
N ASN A 273 -36.37 58.20 -12.49
CA ASN A 273 -37.46 58.76 -11.68
C ASN A 273 -38.77 58.08 -12.08
N LEU A 274 -39.29 57.18 -11.23
CA LEU A 274 -40.73 56.93 -11.13
C LEU A 274 -41.09 56.49 -9.71
N LYS A 275 -42.09 57.20 -9.17
CA LYS A 275 -42.62 57.14 -7.80
C LYS A 275 -43.31 55.80 -7.52
N ARG A 276 -43.31 55.43 -6.25
CA ARG A 276 -43.78 54.15 -5.70
C ARG A 276 -45.30 54.10 -5.44
N ASP A 277 -46.11 54.71 -6.29
CA ASP A 277 -47.54 54.93 -5.98
C ASP A 277 -48.54 54.31 -6.99
N ASP A 278 -48.09 53.69 -8.09
CA ASP A 278 -49.00 53.22 -9.16
C ASP A 278 -49.06 51.68 -9.30
N VAL A 279 -49.38 50.96 -8.22
CA VAL A 279 -49.79 49.55 -8.29
C VAL A 279 -51.29 49.40 -8.01
N PRO A 280 -52.16 49.30 -9.03
CA PRO A 280 -53.58 49.12 -8.84
C PRO A 280 -53.96 47.64 -8.97
N TRP A 281 -53.61 46.79 -7.99
CA TRP A 281 -54.47 45.63 -7.67
C TRP A 281 -54.08 44.98 -6.33
N ALA A 282 -54.73 45.44 -5.26
CA ALA A 282 -54.75 44.76 -3.98
C ALA A 282 -55.85 43.68 -3.98
N GLY A 283 -55.45 42.41 -4.02
CA GLY A 283 -56.30 41.26 -3.69
C GLY A 283 -56.14 40.89 -2.21
N ARG A 284 -57.07 41.37 -1.37
CA ARG A 284 -57.23 41.00 0.05
C ARG A 284 -57.36 39.49 0.25
N ASN A 285 -56.60 38.92 1.18
CA ASN A 285 -57.12 37.92 2.12
C ASN A 285 -56.13 37.66 3.27
N SER A 286 -56.48 38.13 4.46
CA SER A 286 -56.32 37.42 5.74
C SER A 286 -56.84 38.30 6.87
N GLY A 287 -58.00 37.91 7.40
CA GLY A 287 -58.52 38.43 8.65
C GLY A 287 -57.72 37.89 9.83
N GLY A 288 -57.59 38.69 10.89
CA GLY A 288 -56.94 38.27 12.14
C GLY A 288 -56.69 39.46 13.05
N ARG A 289 -57.75 39.91 13.74
CA ARG A 289 -57.81 41.04 14.66
C ARG A 289 -57.51 40.55 16.09
N TYR A 290 -56.52 41.14 16.78
CA TYR A 290 -56.42 41.35 18.25
C TYR A 290 -55.23 42.32 18.48
N SER A 291 -55.46 43.64 18.60
CA SER A 291 -55.76 44.43 19.81
C SER A 291 -54.67 44.45 20.89
N SER A 292 -54.16 45.68 21.14
CA SER A 292 -53.63 46.25 22.40
C SER A 292 -52.41 45.55 23.05
N VAL A 293 -51.31 46.24 23.39
CA VAL A 293 -51.20 47.24 24.47
C VAL A 293 -49.96 48.15 24.26
N LYS A 294 -50.06 49.36 24.81
CA LYS A 294 -49.16 50.52 24.75
C LYS A 294 -47.76 50.32 25.37
N LYS A 295 -46.86 51.17 24.86
CA LYS A 295 -45.57 51.62 25.40
C LYS A 295 -45.60 52.15 26.85
N GLY A 296 -44.48 51.95 27.53
CA GLY A 296 -43.81 52.81 28.53
C GLY A 296 -42.42 52.18 28.78
N GLY A 297 -41.27 52.83 28.63
CA GLY A 297 -40.77 53.97 29.43
C GLY A 297 -40.59 53.49 30.88
N GLU A 298 -39.44 53.45 31.55
CA GLU A 298 -38.22 54.26 31.58
C GLU A 298 -37.10 53.50 32.36
N SER A 299 -35.87 54.01 32.27
CA SER A 299 -34.68 53.88 33.17
C SER A 299 -34.85 53.09 34.48
N VAL A 300 -33.92 52.20 34.87
CA VAL A 300 -32.53 52.41 35.33
C VAL A 300 -31.76 51.09 35.24
#